data_AF-A0A2V6UDG7-F1
#
_entry.id   AF-A0A2V6UDG7-F1
#
_cell.length_a   1.000
_cell.length_b   1.000
_cell.length_c   1.000
_cell.angle_alpha   90.00
_cell.angle_beta   90.00
_cell.angle_gamma   90.00
#
_symmetry.space_group_name_H-M   'P 1'
#
loop_
_entity.id
_entity.type
_entity.pdbx_description
1 polymer ?
#
loop_
_entity_poly.entity_id
_entity_poly.type
_entity_poly.pdbx_seq_one_letter_code
_entity_poly.pdbx_strand_id
1 'polypeptide(L)' 'MARWLVGTSGYVYRDWRTRFYPRALPVRAWLPYYAASFDTVELNSPFYRLPRAATFRAWAAA' A
#
# COMPACT_ATOMS: atom_id res chain seq x y z
N MET A 1 7.87 -24.73 9.37
CA MET A 1 6.57 -24.49 8.69
C MET A 1 6.73 -23.34 7.71
N ALA A 2 6.01 -23.35 6.59
CA ALA A 2 6.02 -22.26 5.62
C ALA A 2 5.23 -21.05 6.14
N ARG A 3 5.70 -19.84 5.81
CA ARG A 3 4.98 -18.58 6.04
C ARG A 3 4.30 -18.15 4.75
N TRP A 4 2.99 -17.91 4.81
CA TRP A 4 2.20 -17.39 3.71
C TRP A 4 2.06 -15.88 3.87
N LEU A 5 2.34 -15.12 2.81
CA LEU A 5 2.11 -13.68 2.78
C LEU A 5 0.87 -13.42 1.93
N VAL A 6 -0.11 -12.73 2.51
CA VAL A 6 -1.37 -12.38 1.85
C VAL A 6 -1.46 -10.85 1.77
N GLY A 7 -1.85 -10.37 0.59
CA GLY A 7 -1.96 -8.95 0.27
C GLY A 7 -2.80 -8.75 -0.98
N THR A 8 -2.74 -7.55 -1.55
CA THR A 8 -3.53 -7.15 -2.73
C THR A 8 -2.63 -6.59 -3.84
N SER A 9 -3.15 -6.56 -5.07
CA SER A 9 -2.47 -5.96 -6.24
C SER A 9 -2.54 -4.44 -6.25
N GLY A 10 -2.11 -3.81 -5.16
CA GLY A 10 -2.11 -2.38 -4.93
C GLY A 10 -2.88 -2.01 -3.66
N TYR A 11 -2.74 -0.75 -3.23
CA TYR A 11 -3.41 -0.22 -2.03
C TYR A 11 -4.18 1.08 -2.28
N VAL A 12 -4.03 1.73 -3.44
CA VAL A 12 -4.65 3.03 -3.72
C VAL A 12 -5.95 2.85 -4.50
N TYR A 13 -7.02 2.51 -3.80
CA TYR A 13 -8.37 2.39 -4.37
C TYR A 13 -9.34 3.34 -3.68
N ARG A 14 -9.95 4.25 -4.43
CA ARG A 14 -10.91 5.23 -3.88
C ARG A 14 -12.14 4.57 -3.27
N ASP A 15 -12.60 3.48 -3.88
CA ASP A 15 -13.79 2.74 -3.45
C ASP A 15 -13.58 1.98 -2.14
N TRP A 16 -12.34 1.89 -1.65
CA TRP A 16 -12.03 1.34 -0.34
C TRP A 16 -12.26 2.34 0.80
N ARG A 17 -12.48 3.63 0.50
CA ARG A 17 -12.94 4.59 1.50
C ARG A 17 -14.25 4.10 2.12
N THR A 18 -14.36 4.28 3.43
CA THR A 18 -15.48 3.85 4.29
C THR A 18 -15.73 2.34 4.34
N ARG A 19 -14.98 1.52 3.59
CA ARG A 19 -15.03 0.05 3.64
C ARG A 19 -13.80 -0.53 4.34
N PHE A 20 -12.63 -0.03 3.97
CA PHE A 20 -11.33 -0.40 4.54
C PHE A 20 -10.64 0.83 5.13
N TYR A 21 -10.59 1.94 4.38
CA TYR A 21 -10.00 3.20 4.86
C TYR A 21 -11.03 4.07 5.59
N PRO A 22 -10.71 4.63 6.78
CA PRO A 22 -11.57 5.60 7.45
C PRO A 22 -11.86 6.82 6.56
N ARG A 23 -13.07 7.38 6.69
CA ARG A 23 -13.57 8.46 5.81
C ARG A 23 -12.63 9.67 5.72
N ALA A 24 -12.04 10.06 6.86
CA ALA A 24 -11.17 11.23 6.98
C ALA A 24 -9.68 10.90 6.83
N LEU A 25 -9.30 9.64 6.52
CA LEU A 25 -7.90 9.26 6.40
C LEU A 25 -7.28 9.90 5.14
N PRO A 26 -6.24 10.75 5.28
CA PRO A 26 -5.58 11.34 4.13
C PRO A 26 -4.87 10.26 3.30
N VAL A 27 -4.85 10.40 1.97
CA VAL A 27 -4.29 9.38 1.05
C VAL A 27 -2.84 9.03 1.37
N ARG A 28 -2.03 10.00 1.81
CA ARG A 28 -0.63 9.77 2.23
C ARG A 28 -0.50 8.77 3.39
N ALA A 29 -1.55 8.58 4.18
CA ALA A 29 -1.58 7.65 5.31
C ALA A 29 -2.17 6.28 4.94
N TRP A 30 -2.53 6.06 3.67
CA TRP A 30 -3.15 4.81 3.25
C TRP A 30 -2.18 3.63 3.26
N LEU A 31 -0.92 3.84 2.87
CA LEU A 31 0.07 2.76 2.92
C LEU A 31 0.37 2.31 4.37
N PRO A 32 0.66 3.22 5.33
CA PRO A 32 0.79 2.83 6.73
C PRO A 32 -0.45 2.13 7.30
N TYR A 33 -1.64 2.63 6.95
CA TYR A 33 -2.89 1.99 7.39
C TYR A 33 -3.06 0.59 6.80
N TYR A 34 -2.73 0.42 5.52
CA TYR A 34 -2.77 -0.87 4.83
C TYR A 34 -1.77 -1.86 5.44
N ALA A 35 -0.53 -1.41 5.71
CA ALA A 35 0.54 -2.22 6.29
C ALA A 35 0.22 -2.71 7.72
N ALA A 36 -0.68 -2.02 8.44
CA ALA A 36 -1.20 -2.50 9.71
C ALA A 36 -2.15 -3.72 9.59
N SER A 37 -2.64 -4.02 8.39
CA SER A 37 -3.59 -5.14 8.13
C SER A 37 -3.00 -6.27 7.28
N PHE A 38 -2.05 -5.97 6.40
CA PHE A 38 -1.45 -6.93 5.47
C PHE A 38 0.07 -6.85 5.47
N ASP A 39 0.73 -8.02 5.44
CA ASP A 39 2.19 -8.14 5.45
C ASP A 39 2.86 -7.84 4.09
N THR A 40 2.08 -7.76 3.00
CA THR A 40 2.61 -7.57 1.65
C THR A 40 1.64 -6.83 0.75
N VAL A 41 2.15 -6.17 -0.29
CA VAL A 41 1.38 -5.56 -1.38
C VAL A 41 2.16 -5.64 -2.68
N GLU A 42 1.47 -5.94 -3.79
CA GLU A 42 2.08 -5.91 -5.12
C GLU A 42 1.86 -4.53 -5.75
N LEU A 43 2.90 -3.99 -6.40
CA LEU A 43 2.84 -2.71 -7.11
C LEU A 43 3.31 -2.87 -8.55
N ASN A 44 2.44 -2.50 -9.48
CA ASN A 44 2.75 -2.52 -10.92
C ASN A 44 3.14 -1.14 -11.47
N SER A 45 3.10 -0.07 -10.66
CA SER A 45 3.53 1.26 -11.11
C SER A 45 4.98 1.33 -11.60
N PRO A 46 5.96 0.61 -11.00
CA PRO A 46 7.34 0.65 -11.49
C PRO A 46 7.54 0.03 -12.87
N PHE A 47 6.62 -0.85 -13.31
CA PHE A 47 6.64 -1.43 -14.65
C PHE A 47 6.44 -0.36 -15.74
N TYR A 48 5.52 0.58 -15.51
CA TYR A 48 5.23 1.65 -16.47
C TYR A 48 6.21 2.81 -16.39
N ARG A 49 6.69 3.11 -15.18
CA ARG A 49 7.67 4.16 -14.94
C ARG A 49 8.37 3.93 -13.61
N LEU A 50 9.69 3.85 -13.64
CA LEU A 50 10.49 3.72 -12.44
C LEU A 50 10.30 4.96 -11.52
N PRO A 51 9.83 4.79 -10.27
CA PRO A 51 9.75 5.88 -9.31
C PRO A 51 11.14 6.38 -8.90
N ARG A 52 11.18 7.58 -8.30
CA ARG A 52 12.42 8.07 -7.69
C ARG A 52 12.79 7.22 -6.48
N ALA A 53 14.08 7.12 -6.16
CA ALA A 53 14.56 6.42 -4.97
C ALA A 53 13.87 6.88 -3.67
N ALA A 54 13.54 8.18 -3.57
CA ALA A 54 12.79 8.73 -2.45
C ALA A 54 11.40 8.10 -2.26
N THR A 55 10.73 7.71 -3.35
CA THR A 55 9.43 7.02 -3.31
C THR A 55 9.57 5.63 -2.69
N PHE A 56 10.58 4.86 -3.09
CA PHE A 56 10.86 3.56 -2.50
C PHE A 56 11.20 3.67 -1.00
N ARG A 57 11.99 4.67 -0.61
CA ARG A 57 12.29 4.94 0.81
C ARG A 57 11.04 5.31 1.60
N ALA A 58 10.16 6.13 1.02
CA ALA A 58 8.89 6.48 1.66
C ALA A 58 7.97 5.27 1.83
N TRP A 59 7.96 4.33 0.88
CA TRP A 59 7.22 3.06 1.03
C TRP A 59 7.82 2.14 2.08
N ALA A 60 9.15 2.05 2.15
CA ALA A 60 9.82 1.21 3.14
C ALA A 60 9.70 1.74 4.59
N ALA A 61 9.45 3.04 4.74
CA ALA A 61 9.24 3.70 6.03
C ALA A 61 7.76 3.81 6.44
N ALA A 62 6.85 3.26 5.63
CA ALA A 62 5.41 3.32 5.87
C ALA A 62 4.93 2.33 6.92
#